data_AF-A0A5N1L6J0-F1
#
_entry.id   AF-A0A5N1L6J0-F1
#
_cell.length_a   1.000
_cell.length_b   1.000
_cell.length_c   1.000
_cell.angle_alpha   90.00
_cell.angle_beta   90.00
_cell.angle_gamma   90.00
#
_symmetry.space_group_name_H-M   'P 1'
#
loop_
_entity.id
_entity.type
_entity.pdbx_description
1 polymer ?
#
loop_
_entity_poly.entity_id
_entity_poly.type
_entity_poly.pdbx_seq_one_letter_code
_entity_poly.pdbx_strand_id
1 'polypeptide(L)'
;MYSRDHAIVSVAVGAAGVAVLPVPLPWWAAVGYAVVVGVAIDFDHFAVARLETGDWAALRRCLRNPKIVVLDQDEIFGSQDLWPLQRLLSHHLIGGAAVFSLWLVSEPLALFTAVVLYAHVLGDLVWDNYLLETYREQHAMAAESDSR
;
A
#
# COMPACT_ATOMS: atom_id res chain seq x y z
N MET A 1 -4.27 3.24 -6.10
CA MET A 1 -4.49 2.02 -6.91
C MET A 1 -5.15 0.97 -6.00
N TYR A 2 -5.86 -0.05 -6.52
CA TYR A 2 -6.52 -1.04 -5.65
C TYR A 2 -5.55 -2.14 -5.21
N SER A 3 -5.77 -2.76 -4.05
CA SER A 3 -4.86 -3.82 -3.54
C SER A 3 -4.77 -5.04 -4.48
N ARG A 4 -5.80 -5.28 -5.31
CA ARG A 4 -5.75 -6.30 -6.37
C ARG A 4 -4.68 -5.98 -7.41
N ASP A 5 -4.59 -4.72 -7.81
CA ASP A 5 -3.62 -4.28 -8.81
C ASP A 5 -2.20 -4.35 -8.23
N HIS A 6 -2.03 -3.95 -6.96
CA HIS A 6 -0.77 -4.15 -6.22
C HIS A 6 -0.38 -5.63 -6.12
N ALA A 7 -1.33 -6.53 -5.89
CA ALA A 7 -1.06 -7.98 -5.89
C ALA A 7 -0.58 -8.47 -7.26
N ILE A 8 -1.21 -8.03 -8.36
CA ILE A 8 -0.80 -8.38 -9.73
C ILE A 8 0.61 -7.86 -10.03
N VAL A 9 0.88 -6.59 -9.70
CA VAL A 9 2.21 -5.98 -9.85
C VAL A 9 3.24 -6.74 -9.02
N SER A 10 2.90 -7.13 -7.79
CA SER A 10 3.76 -7.90 -6.90
C SER A 10 4.08 -9.30 -7.44
N VAL A 11 3.12 -9.97 -8.09
CA VAL A 11 3.37 -11.24 -8.80
C VAL A 11 4.36 -11.03 -9.94
N ALA A 12 4.13 -10.02 -10.78
CA ALA A 12 4.98 -9.74 -11.94
C ALA A 12 6.42 -9.39 -11.53
N VAL A 13 6.57 -8.49 -10.56
CA VAL A 13 7.86 -8.05 -10.03
C VAL A 13 8.53 -9.17 -9.24
N GLY A 14 7.78 -9.94 -8.46
CA GLY A 14 8.28 -11.09 -7.72
C GLY A 14 8.83 -12.17 -8.66
N ALA A 15 8.08 -12.52 -9.72
CA ALA A 15 8.53 -13.48 -10.73
C ALA A 15 9.79 -13.01 -11.47
N ALA A 16 9.84 -11.73 -11.87
CA ALA A 16 11.02 -11.14 -12.49
C ALA A 16 12.22 -11.14 -11.53
N GLY A 17 12.01 -10.76 -10.26
CA GLY A 17 13.04 -10.73 -9.23
C GLY A 17 13.63 -12.11 -8.95
N VAL A 18 12.81 -13.16 -8.90
CA VAL A 18 13.27 -14.55 -8.77
C VAL A 18 14.16 -14.98 -9.94
N ALA A 19 13.88 -14.49 -11.15
CA ALA A 19 14.66 -14.84 -12.33
C ALA A 19 16.04 -14.17 -12.38
N VAL A 20 16.24 -13.04 -11.68
CA VAL A 20 17.44 -12.20 -11.80
C VAL A 20 18.22 -11.99 -10.51
N LEU A 21 17.62 -12.23 -9.34
CA LEU A 21 18.24 -12.06 -8.03
C LEU A 21 18.51 -13.40 -7.34
N PRO A 22 19.57 -13.52 -6.53
CA PRO A 22 19.84 -14.70 -5.73
C PRO A 22 18.94 -14.75 -4.48
N VAL A 23 17.62 -14.83 -4.67
CA VAL A 23 16.64 -14.84 -3.58
C VAL A 23 16.80 -16.12 -2.74
N PRO A 24 16.93 -16.05 -1.41
CA PRO A 24 17.19 -17.21 -0.55
C PRO A 24 15.92 -18.03 -0.25
N LEU A 25 15.03 -18.16 -1.23
CA LEU A 25 13.74 -18.84 -1.14
C LEU A 25 13.47 -19.62 -2.42
N PRO A 26 12.75 -20.76 -2.38
CA PRO A 26 12.25 -21.39 -3.59
C PRO A 26 11.30 -20.44 -4.33
N TRP A 27 11.27 -20.53 -5.67
CA TRP A 27 10.60 -19.55 -6.55
C TRP A 27 9.15 -19.25 -6.13
N TRP A 28 8.36 -20.27 -5.77
CA TRP A 28 6.96 -20.11 -5.39
C TRP A 28 6.81 -19.37 -4.06
N ALA A 29 7.73 -19.59 -3.11
CA ALA A 29 7.74 -18.90 -1.83
C ALA A 29 8.18 -17.44 -1.97
N ALA A 30 9.13 -17.17 -2.86
CA ALA A 30 9.56 -15.82 -3.17
C ALA A 30 8.44 -15.00 -3.84
N VAL A 31 7.71 -15.58 -4.79
CA VAL A 31 6.55 -14.92 -5.40
C VAL A 31 5.44 -14.70 -4.37
N GLY A 32 5.13 -15.71 -3.55
CA GLY A 32 4.15 -15.56 -2.46
C GLY A 32 4.56 -14.47 -1.46
N TYR A 33 5.84 -14.42 -1.09
CA TYR A 33 6.42 -13.38 -0.24
C TYR A 33 6.27 -11.99 -0.87
N ALA A 34 6.55 -11.84 -2.16
CA ALA A 34 6.40 -10.57 -2.87
C ALA A 34 4.95 -10.06 -2.79
N VAL A 35 3.96 -10.94 -3.02
CA VAL A 35 2.54 -10.58 -2.90
C VAL A 35 2.19 -10.18 -1.46
N VAL A 36 2.63 -10.96 -0.48
CA VAL A 36 2.37 -10.65 0.94
C VAL A 36 2.96 -9.30 1.32
N VAL A 37 4.22 -9.04 0.99
CA VAL A 37 4.89 -7.78 1.31
C VAL A 37 4.25 -6.59 0.59
N GLY A 38 4.00 -6.74 -0.71
CA GLY A 38 3.38 -5.69 -1.52
C GLY A 38 1.99 -5.32 -1.02
N VAL A 39 1.14 -6.29 -0.68
CA VAL A 39 -0.20 -5.98 -0.16
C VAL A 39 -0.18 -5.56 1.32
N ALA A 40 0.72 -6.12 2.13
CA ALA A 40 0.74 -5.84 3.56
C ALA A 40 1.19 -4.42 3.90
N ILE A 41 1.91 -3.73 3.01
CA ILE A 41 2.28 -2.33 3.24
C ILE A 41 1.04 -1.44 3.37
N ASP A 42 -0.03 -1.73 2.62
CA ASP A 42 -1.30 -0.96 2.64
C ASP A 42 -2.04 -1.06 3.98
N PHE A 43 -1.67 -1.98 4.87
CA PHE A 43 -2.26 -2.02 6.21
C PHE A 43 -1.95 -0.76 7.02
N ASP A 44 -0.93 0.00 6.65
CA ASP A 44 -0.64 1.30 7.24
C ASP A 44 -1.73 2.34 6.99
N HIS A 45 -2.58 2.17 5.97
CA HIS A 45 -3.74 3.05 5.72
C HIS A 45 -4.66 3.09 6.95
N PHE A 46 -4.83 1.96 7.65
CA PHE A 46 -5.63 1.95 8.88
C PHE A 46 -5.01 2.81 9.98
N ALA A 47 -3.68 2.86 10.07
CA ALA A 47 -2.98 3.71 11.03
C ALA A 47 -3.07 5.18 10.63
N VAL A 48 -2.87 5.51 9.35
CA VAL A 48 -3.04 6.87 8.83
C VAL A 48 -4.47 7.36 9.05
N ALA A 49 -5.47 6.57 8.67
CA ALA A 49 -6.88 6.90 8.89
C ALA A 49 -7.21 7.07 10.37
N ARG A 50 -6.60 6.28 11.26
CA ARG A 50 -6.75 6.45 12.70
C ARG A 50 -6.16 7.77 13.20
N LEU A 51 -5.05 8.23 12.62
CA LEU A 51 -4.43 9.51 12.99
C LEU A 51 -5.30 10.69 12.53
N GLU A 52 -5.87 10.60 11.33
CA GLU A 52 -6.73 11.66 10.76
C GLU A 52 -8.11 11.72 11.44
N THR A 53 -8.77 10.58 11.64
CA THR A 53 -10.15 10.53 12.13
C THR A 53 -10.28 10.41 13.64
N GLY A 54 -9.20 10.05 14.35
CA GLY A 54 -9.23 9.77 15.79
C GLY A 54 -9.83 8.42 16.18
N ASP A 55 -10.30 7.60 15.24
CA ASP A 55 -10.98 6.32 15.50
C ASP A 55 -10.58 5.20 14.53
N TRP A 56 -10.81 3.94 14.92
CA TRP A 56 -10.58 2.74 14.12
C TRP A 56 -11.82 2.33 13.32
N ALA A 57 -12.64 3.29 12.88
CA ALA A 57 -13.87 3.02 12.14
C ALA A 57 -13.64 2.15 10.90
N ALA A 58 -12.64 2.50 10.08
CA ALA A 58 -12.27 1.78 8.86
C ALA A 58 -11.88 0.32 9.15
N LEU A 59 -11.04 0.10 10.16
CA LEU A 59 -10.63 -1.25 10.58
C LEU A 59 -11.83 -2.06 11.10
N ARG A 60 -12.67 -1.47 11.95
CA ARG A 60 -13.88 -2.12 12.47
C ARG A 60 -14.87 -2.47 11.34
N ARG A 61 -14.98 -1.63 10.31
CA ARG A 61 -15.79 -1.90 9.12
C ARG A 61 -15.30 -3.15 8.39
N CYS A 62 -14.00 -3.24 8.14
CA CYS A 62 -13.39 -4.42 7.51
C CYS A 62 -13.58 -5.70 8.34
N LEU A 63 -13.42 -5.61 9.67
CA LEU A 63 -13.61 -6.76 10.56
C LEU A 63 -15.08 -7.22 10.62
N ARG A 64 -16.04 -6.30 10.52
CA ARG A 64 -17.47 -6.63 10.52
C ARG A 64 -17.96 -7.17 9.19
N ASN A 65 -17.35 -6.75 8.09
CA ASN A 65 -17.69 -7.22 6.74
C ASN A 65 -16.41 -7.43 5.91
N PRO A 66 -15.77 -8.61 5.99
CA PRO A 66 -14.50 -8.87 5.32
C PRO A 66 -14.61 -8.86 3.79
N LYS A 67 -15.82 -8.95 3.23
CA LYS A 67 -16.03 -8.85 1.78
C LYS A 67 -15.62 -7.48 1.22
N ILE A 68 -15.75 -6.42 2.02
CA ILE A 68 -15.40 -5.05 1.61
C ILE A 68 -13.92 -4.97 1.19
N VAL A 69 -13.04 -5.71 1.87
CA VAL A 69 -11.60 -5.75 1.56
C VAL A 69 -11.31 -6.29 0.16
N VAL A 70 -12.22 -7.11 -0.41
CA VAL A 70 -12.01 -7.78 -1.70
C VAL A 70 -12.88 -7.20 -2.81
N LEU A 71 -14.11 -6.81 -2.48
CA LEU A 71 -15.13 -6.45 -3.47
C LEU A 71 -15.44 -4.95 -3.52
N ASP A 72 -15.32 -4.23 -2.39
CA ASP A 72 -15.84 -2.87 -2.23
C ASP A 72 -14.80 -1.96 -1.54
N GLN A 73 -13.55 -1.97 -2.04
CA GLN A 73 -12.43 -1.29 -1.38
C GLN A 73 -12.64 0.23 -1.22
N ASP A 74 -13.43 0.85 -2.11
CA ASP A 74 -13.80 2.27 -2.03
C ASP A 74 -14.66 2.61 -0.80
N GLU A 75 -15.29 1.62 -0.16
CA GLU A 75 -16.12 1.82 1.04
C GLU A 75 -15.32 1.73 2.36
N ILE A 76 -14.05 1.33 2.29
CA ILE A 76 -13.22 1.16 3.49
C ILE A 76 -12.93 2.51 4.14
N PHE A 77 -12.54 3.49 3.32
CA PHE A 77 -12.08 4.80 3.74
C PHE A 77 -12.96 5.90 3.15
N GLY A 78 -13.31 6.89 3.97
CA GLY A 78 -13.95 8.11 3.50
C GLY A 78 -12.99 9.01 2.73
N SER A 79 -13.53 10.02 2.03
CA SER A 79 -12.75 10.96 1.22
C SER A 79 -11.74 11.80 2.00
N GLN A 80 -11.92 11.93 3.33
CA GLN A 80 -10.99 12.65 4.22
C GLN A 80 -10.13 11.73 5.09
N ASP A 81 -10.34 10.40 5.03
CA ASP A 81 -9.66 9.46 5.92
C ASP A 81 -8.22 9.18 5.46
N LEU A 82 -7.91 9.38 4.18
CA LEU A 82 -6.60 9.06 3.59
C LEU A 82 -6.15 10.12 2.60
N TRP A 83 -5.05 10.79 2.91
CA TRP A 83 -4.44 11.75 2.02
C TRP A 83 -3.34 11.08 1.19
N PRO A 84 -3.28 11.28 -0.14
CA PRO A 84 -2.30 10.61 -1.01
C PRO A 84 -0.85 10.78 -0.53
N LEU A 85 -0.46 12.00 -0.13
CA LEU A 85 0.90 12.28 0.35
C LEU A 85 1.21 11.63 1.70
N GLN A 86 0.25 11.61 2.63
CA GLN A 86 0.44 10.99 3.95
C GLN A 86 0.60 9.48 3.81
N ARG A 87 -0.23 8.86 2.96
CA ARG A 87 -0.13 7.44 2.61
C ARG A 87 1.24 7.12 2.02
N LEU A 88 1.68 7.84 0.98
CA LEU A 88 2.97 7.64 0.35
C LEU A 88 4.15 7.83 1.32
N LEU A 89 4.07 8.82 2.21
CA LEU A 89 5.06 9.03 3.26
C LEU A 89 5.11 7.84 4.23
N SER A 90 3.94 7.36 4.65
CA SER A 90 3.83 6.20 5.54
C SER A 90 4.44 4.95 4.91
N HIS A 91 4.12 4.66 3.64
CA HIS A 91 4.72 3.55 2.88
C HIS A 91 6.25 3.68 2.82
N HIS A 92 6.75 4.89 2.57
CA HIS A 92 8.18 5.14 2.48
C HIS A 92 8.90 4.88 3.81
N LEU A 93 8.33 5.36 4.92
CA LEU A 93 8.93 5.19 6.25
C LEU A 93 8.90 3.73 6.71
N ILE A 94 7.74 3.07 6.60
CA ILE A 94 7.58 1.67 7.01
C ILE A 94 8.39 0.76 6.09
N GLY A 95 8.30 0.97 4.78
CA GLY A 95 9.04 0.20 3.78
C GLY A 95 10.54 0.35 3.93
N GLY A 96 11.04 1.58 4.14
CA GLY A 96 12.44 1.85 4.41
C GLY A 96 12.95 1.15 5.68
N ALA A 97 12.18 1.22 6.78
CA ALA A 97 12.53 0.53 8.02
C ALA A 97 12.54 -1.01 7.86
N ALA A 98 11.58 -1.56 7.13
CA ALA A 98 11.50 -3.00 6.85
C ALA A 98 12.70 -3.47 6.00
N VAL A 99 13.03 -2.75 4.92
CA VAL A 99 14.18 -3.05 4.06
C VAL A 99 15.49 -2.94 4.84
N PHE A 100 15.67 -1.89 5.64
CA PHE A 100 16.86 -1.73 6.47
C PHE A 100 17.00 -2.89 7.47
N SER A 101 15.91 -3.27 8.14
CA SER A 101 15.92 -4.40 9.09
C SER A 101 16.27 -5.71 8.41
N LEU A 102 15.76 -5.95 7.19
CA LEU A 102 16.11 -7.11 6.39
C LEU A 102 17.56 -7.08 5.92
N TRP A 103 18.09 -5.91 5.60
CA TRP A 103 19.49 -5.76 5.17
C TRP A 103 20.46 -6.26 6.24
N LEU A 104 20.15 -6.05 7.52
CA LEU A 104 20.97 -6.51 8.64
C LEU A 104 21.03 -8.05 8.78
N VAL A 105 20.12 -8.79 8.14
CA VAL A 105 20.03 -10.26 8.23
C VAL A 105 20.24 -10.97 6.90
N SER A 106 19.86 -10.36 5.79
CA SER A 106 19.95 -10.94 4.44
C SER A 106 19.88 -9.86 3.37
N GLU A 107 21.03 -9.47 2.83
CA GLU A 107 21.11 -8.49 1.73
C GLU A 107 20.30 -8.89 0.49
N PRO A 108 20.30 -10.17 0.02
CA PRO A 108 19.51 -10.54 -1.16
C PRO A 108 18.00 -10.43 -0.93
N LEU A 109 17.52 -10.79 0.27
CA LEU A 109 16.10 -10.67 0.61
C LEU A 109 15.70 -9.20 0.81
N ALA A 110 16.59 -8.38 1.37
CA ALA A 110 16.39 -6.94 1.51
C ALA A 110 16.26 -6.26 0.15
N LEU A 111 17.16 -6.58 -0.81
CA LEU A 111 17.10 -6.06 -2.17
C LEU A 111 15.80 -6.51 -2.87
N PHE A 112 15.45 -7.79 -2.78
CA PHE A 112 14.21 -8.30 -3.35
C PHE A 112 12.98 -7.57 -2.77
N THR A 113 12.94 -7.38 -1.46
CA THR A 113 11.89 -6.64 -0.76
C THR A 113 11.83 -5.17 -1.20
N ALA A 114 12.99 -4.52 -1.33
CA ALA A 114 13.08 -3.13 -1.78
C ALA A 114 12.52 -2.95 -3.19
N VAL A 115 12.81 -3.88 -4.11
CA VAL A 115 12.29 -3.83 -5.49
C VAL A 115 10.76 -3.98 -5.52
N VAL A 116 10.21 -4.91 -4.73
CA VAL A 116 8.75 -5.12 -4.62
C VAL A 116 8.07 -3.86 -4.06
N LEU A 117 8.58 -3.33 -2.94
CA LEU A 117 8.01 -2.13 -2.31
C LEU A 117 8.18 -0.88 -3.17
N TYR A 118 9.30 -0.76 -3.90
CA TYR A 118 9.49 0.33 -4.86
C TYR A 118 8.41 0.28 -5.96
N ALA A 119 8.15 -0.89 -6.53
CA ALA A 119 7.12 -1.03 -7.56
C ALA A 119 5.72 -0.70 -7.02
N HIS A 120 5.43 -1.06 -5.77
CA HIS A 120 4.19 -0.69 -5.09
C HIS A 120 4.03 0.84 -4.98
N VAL A 121 5.02 1.50 -4.37
CA VAL A 121 5.00 2.96 -4.15
C VAL A 121 5.01 3.71 -5.48
N LEU A 122 5.73 3.23 -6.49
CA LEU A 122 5.70 3.80 -7.83
C LEU A 122 4.32 3.66 -8.48
N GLY A 123 3.66 2.51 -8.30
CA GLY A 123 2.29 2.29 -8.75
C GLY A 123 1.32 3.30 -8.15
N ASP A 124 1.40 3.52 -6.84
CA ASP A 124 0.60 4.55 -6.17
C ASP A 124 0.93 5.95 -6.67
N LEU A 125 2.21 6.30 -6.80
CA LEU A 125 2.62 7.62 -7.27
C LEU A 125 2.10 7.90 -8.70
N VAL A 126 2.17 6.92 -9.59
CA VAL A 126 1.66 7.03 -10.96
C VAL A 126 0.14 7.20 -10.94
N TRP A 127 -0.56 6.38 -10.14
CA TRP A 127 -2.02 6.45 -10.01
C TRP A 127 -2.48 7.78 -9.43
N ASP A 128 -1.80 8.26 -8.39
CA ASP A 128 -2.12 9.53 -7.74
C ASP A 128 -1.84 10.73 -8.63
N ASN A 129 -0.75 10.67 -9.40
CA ASN A 129 -0.47 11.70 -10.39
C ASN A 129 -1.53 11.72 -11.51
N TYR A 130 -2.03 10.55 -11.91
CA TYR A 130 -3.11 10.44 -12.89
C TYR A 130 -4.44 11.03 -12.37
N LEU A 131 -4.75 10.87 -11.07
CA LEU A 131 -5.98 11.35 -10.44
C LEU A 131 -5.84 12.70 -9.71
N LEU A 132 -4.73 13.42 -9.92
CA LEU A 132 -4.39 14.60 -9.13
C LEU A 132 -5.48 15.68 -9.15
N GLU A 133 -6.09 15.94 -10.32
CA GLU A 133 -7.16 16.92 -10.46
C GLU A 133 -8.43 16.49 -9.71
N THR A 134 -8.80 15.21 -9.82
CA THR A 134 -9.96 14.64 -9.11
C THR A 134 -9.81 14.77 -7.60
N TYR A 135 -8.62 14.49 -7.05
CA TYR A 135 -8.39 14.66 -5.61
C TYR A 135 -8.53 16.13 -5.19
N ARG A 136 -8.00 17.08 -5.97
CA ARG A 136 -8.13 18.51 -5.67
C ARG A 136 -9.58 18.95 -5.62
N GLU A 137 -10.41 18.50 -6.57
CA GLU A 137 -11.84 18.80 -6.59
C GLU A 137 -12.57 18.20 -5.39
N GLN A 138 -12.28 16.94 -5.04
CA GLN A 138 -12.84 16.28 -3.86
C GLN A 138 -12.49 17.02 -2.57
N HIS A 139 -11.26 17.50 -2.43
CA HIS A 139 -10.83 18.29 -1.28
C HIS A 139 -11.56 19.64 -1.20
N ALA A 140 -11.72 20.33 -2.33
CA ALA A 140 -12.45 21.60 -2.37
C ALA A 140 -13.91 21.42 -1.94
N MET A 141 -14.58 20.39 -2.44
CA MET A 141 -15.98 20.09 -2.08
C MET A 141 -16.13 19.70 -0.60
N ALA A 142 -15.21 18.92 -0.05
CA ALA A 142 -15.26 18.52 1.36
C ALA A 142 -15.03 19.71 2.31
N ALA A 143 -14.09 20.61 1.99
CA ALA A 143 -13.88 21.84 2.76
C ALA A 143 -15.12 22.76 2.74
N GLU A 144 -15.84 22.81 1.61
CA GLU A 144 -17.11 23.54 1.52
C GLU A 144 -18.23 22.88 2.32
N SER A 145 -18.27 21.56 2.44
CA SER A 145 -19.31 20.88 3.23
C SER A 145 -19.12 21.04 4.74
N ASP A 146 -17.87 21.03 5.23
CA ASP A 146 -17.56 21.18 6.66
C ASP A 146 -17.73 22.63 7.16
N SER A 147 -17.79 23.61 6.25
CA SER A 147 -18.01 25.03 6.58
C SER A 147 -19.48 25.46 6.61
N ARG A 148 -20.41 24.55 6.32
CA ARG A 148 -21.88 24.78 6.36
C ARG A 148 -22.51 24.16 7.60
#